data_AF-A0A6A4UVP9-F1
#
_entry.id   AF-A0A6A4UVP9-F1
#
_cell.length_a   1.000
_cell.length_b   1.000
_cell.length_c   1.000
_cell.angle_alpha   90.00
_cell.angle_beta   90.00
_cell.angle_gamma   90.00
#
_symmetry.space_group_name_H-M   'P 1'
#
loop_
_entity.id
_entity.type
_entity.pdbx_description
1 polymer ?
#
loop_
_entity_poly.entity_id
_entity_poly.type
_entity_poly.pdbx_seq_one_letter_code
_entity_poly.pdbx_strand_id
1 'polypeptide(L)' 'MAVQQRRVSKTRKAKRRTHYKLAVPSLVKCPSCGEFKAPHHVCAACGHYEGLSK' A
#
# COMPACT_ATOMS: atom_id res chain seq x y z
N MET A 1 8.28 -11.03 35.67
CA MET A 1 7.81 -10.57 34.35
C MET A 1 8.34 -9.17 34.08
N ALA A 2 8.83 -8.87 32.88
CA ALA A 2 9.34 -7.55 32.56
C ALA A 2 8.17 -6.56 32.33
N VAL A 3 8.19 -5.42 33.03
CA VAL A 3 7.19 -4.36 32.91
C VAL A 3 7.87 -3.02 32.63
N GLN A 4 7.16 -2.13 31.96
CA GLN A 4 7.63 -0.77 31.70
C GLN A 4 7.79 0.00 33.02
N GLN A 5 9.01 0.47 33.30
CA GLN A 5 9.32 1.23 34.53
C GLN A 5 8.58 2.58 34.60
N ARG A 6 8.34 3.23 33.45
CA ARG A 6 7.71 4.56 33.34
C ARG A 6 6.91 4.69 32.06
N ARG A 7 5.91 5.59 32.07
CA ARG A 7 5.16 5.97 30.88
C ARG A 7 6.10 6.60 29.83
N VAL A 8 5.95 6.18 28.58
CA VAL A 8 6.65 6.78 27.43
C VAL A 8 6.14 8.20 27.18
N SER A 9 7.04 9.19 27.10
CA SER A 9 6.69 10.58 26.82
C SER A 9 6.03 10.75 25.45
N LYS A 10 5.26 11.84 25.27
CA LYS A 10 4.62 12.18 23.98
C LYS A 10 5.66 12.27 22.85
N THR A 11 6.80 12.92 23.12
CA THR A 11 7.91 13.09 22.17
C THR A 11 8.56 11.75 21.79
N ARG A 12 8.83 10.87 22.76
CA ARG A 12 9.43 9.55 22.50
C ARG A 12 8.47 8.63 21.73
N LYS A 13 7.17 8.69 22.04
CA LYS A 13 6.13 7.97 21.27
C LYS A 13 6.08 8.45 19.82
N ALA A 14 6.10 9.77 19.59
CA ALA A 14 6.07 10.35 18.25
C ALA A 14 7.34 9.99 17.45
N LYS A 15 8.53 10.13 18.05
CA LYS A 15 9.80 9.74 17.42
C LYS A 15 9.85 8.27 17.02
N ARG A 16 9.26 7.36 17.81
CA ARG A 16 9.18 5.94 17.43
C ARG A 16 8.26 5.69 16.22
N ARG A 17 7.27 6.55 15.98
CA ARG A 17 6.27 6.41 14.90
C ARG A 17 6.69 7.08 13.59
N THR A 18 7.88 7.64 13.49
CA THR A 18 8.37 8.34 12.28
C THR A 18 8.43 7.43 11.05
N HIS A 19 8.61 6.12 11.26
CA HIS A 19 8.68 5.14 10.18
C HIS A 19 7.31 4.58 9.77
N TYR A 20 6.23 4.91 10.50
CA TYR A 20 4.88 4.43 10.20
C TYR A 20 4.20 5.31 9.16
N LYS A 21 4.76 5.33 7.95
CA LYS A 21 4.18 6.03 6.79
C LYS A 21 3.65 5.00 5.80
N LEU A 22 2.46 5.25 5.26
CA LEU A 22 1.91 4.46 4.17
C LEU A 22 2.66 4.85 2.87
N ALA A 23 3.05 3.85 2.09
CA ALA A 23 3.55 4.06 0.74
C ALA A 23 2.35 4.06 -0.22
N VAL A 24 2.35 4.99 -1.18
CA VAL A 24 1.34 5.00 -2.25
C VAL A 24 1.61 3.82 -3.17
N PRO A 25 0.60 3.00 -3.51
CA PRO A 25 0.78 1.91 -4.46
C PRO A 25 1.12 2.45 -5.84
N SER A 26 2.00 1.76 -6.55
CA SER A 26 2.26 2.04 -7.97
C SER A 26 1.04 1.60 -8.79
N LEU A 27 0.50 2.53 -9.57
CA LEU A 27 -0.61 2.28 -10.48
C LEU A 27 -0.15 2.51 -11.92
N VAL A 28 -0.51 1.60 -12.81
CA VAL A 28 -0.16 1.63 -14.23
C VAL A 28 -1.45 1.73 -15.04
N LYS A 29 -1.43 2.49 -16.15
CA LYS A 29 -2.57 2.55 -17.07
C LYS A 29 -2.78 1.20 -17.75
N CYS A 30 -4.02 0.72 -17.77
CA CYS A 30 -4.40 -0.47 -18.50
C CYS A 30 -4.39 -0.15 -20.01
N PRO A 31 -3.71 -0.94 -20.86
CA PRO A 31 -3.66 -0.69 -22.30
C PRO A 31 -5.02 -0.88 -23.00
N SER A 32 -5.93 -1.67 -22.43
CA SER A 32 -7.21 -2.02 -23.07
C SER A 32 -8.34 -1.03 -22.78
N CYS A 33 -8.41 -0.49 -21.55
CA CYS A 33 -9.51 0.39 -21.12
C CYS A 33 -9.05 1.78 -20.65
N GLY A 34 -7.75 2.02 -20.49
CA GLY A 34 -7.22 3.31 -20.02
C GLY A 34 -7.31 3.55 -18.51
N GLU A 35 -8.02 2.70 -17.76
CA GLU A 35 -8.10 2.81 -16.30
C GLU A 35 -6.81 2.42 -15.58
N PHE A 36 -6.59 2.96 -14.39
CA PHE A 36 -5.44 2.63 -13.56
C PHE A 36 -5.62 1.28 -12.87
N LYS A 37 -4.63 0.40 -13.01
CA LYS A 37 -4.59 -0.90 -12.35
C LYS A 37 -3.28 -1.10 -11.59
N ALA A 38 -3.29 -2.04 -10.66
CA ALA A 38 -2.06 -2.52 -10.06
C ALA A 38 -1.23 -3.29 -11.11
N PRO A 39 0.11 -3.11 -11.14
CA PRO A 39 0.98 -3.85 -12.04
C PRO A 39 0.90 -5.36 -11.75
N HIS A 40 1.04 -6.20 -12.77
CA HIS A 40 0.94 -7.68 -12.67
C HIS A 40 -0.39 -8.23 -12.14
N HIS A 41 -1.45 -7.41 -12.12
CA HIS A 41 -2.80 -7.84 -11.79
C HIS A 41 -3.75 -7.67 -12.98
N VAL A 42 -4.80 -8.50 -12.98
CA VAL A 42 -5.94 -8.37 -13.89
C VAL A 42 -6.62 -7.02 -13.67
N CYS A 43 -6.96 -6.32 -14.74
CA CYS A 43 -7.69 -5.07 -14.63
C CYS A 43 -9.08 -5.33 -14.02
N ALA A 44 -9.43 -4.65 -12.93
CA ALA A 44 -10.74 -4.80 -12.29
C ALA A 44 -11.90 -4.30 -13.16
N ALA A 45 -11.63 -3.36 -14.07
CA ALA A 45 -12.64 -2.74 -14.92
C ALA A 45 -13.00 -3.60 -16.14
N CYS A 46 -12.00 -4.16 -16.82
CA CYS A 46 -12.19 -4.88 -18.08
C CYS A 46 -11.79 -6.36 -18.04
N GLY A 47 -11.33 -6.88 -16.90
CA GLY A 47 -10.95 -8.29 -16.76
C GLY A 47 -9.72 -8.72 -17.58
N HIS A 48 -9.00 -7.77 -18.19
CA HIS A 48 -7.93 -8.08 -19.14
C HIS A 48 -6.54 -8.16 -18.47
N TYR A 49 -5.79 -9.22 -18.81
CA TYR A 49 -4.38 -9.41 -18.49
C TYR A 49 -3.66 -10.14 -19.64
N GLU A 50 -2.63 -9.52 -20.22
CA GLU A 50 -1.70 -10.15 -21.20
C GLU A 50 -2.39 -10.97 -22.32
N GLY A 51 -3.44 -10.42 -22.93
CA GLY A 51 -4.12 -11.08 -24.06
C GLY A 51 -5.13 -12.17 -23.67
N LEU A 52 -5.15 -12.62 -22.42
CA LEU A 52 -6.21 -13.47 -21.89
C LEU A 52 -7.32 -12.58 -21.32
N SER A 53 -8.37 -12.40 -22.11
CA SER A 53 -9.68 -11.95 -21.62
C SER A 53 -10.46 -13.15 -21.11
N LYS A 54 -11.19 -12.97 -20.02
CA LYS A 54 -12.28 -13.85 -19.63
C LYS A 54 -13.56 -13.46 -20.36
#